data_AF-A0A1D6NMA1-F1
#
_entry.id   AF-A0A1D6NMA1-F1
#
_cell.length_a   1.000
_cell.length_b   1.000
_cell.length_c   1.000
_cell.angle_alpha   90.00
_cell.angle_beta   90.00
_cell.angle_gamma   90.00
#
_symmetry.space_group_name_H-M   'P 1'
#
loop_
_entity.id
_entity.type
_entity.pdbx_description
1 polymer ?
#
loop_
_entity_poly.entity_id
_entity_poly.type
_entity_poly.pdbx_seq_one_letter_code
_entity_poly.pdbx_strand_id
1 'polypeptide(L)'
;MGLLEIKHGLLQVAETLDFLHNNAHLAHRAISPETVFITSNGSWKLGGFGFALSVDQATGGLTSSQLFHYSDYDVEDTALPLQPSLNYTAPELVRSGDSKVGSACDMFSFGCLAYHLVARRPLLDCHNNVKMYMNALTYLTSEAFSNIPSDLVSDLQRMISMDAVSRPSAVAFTGSSFFRDDTRLRALRFLDHLLERDNMQKTEFLKALSDMWKDFDSRVLRYKVLPPLCAELRNMVMQPMILPMVLTIAESQDKGDFELATLPALVPVFTSASGETLLLLVKHADLIINKATQEHLISHILPMLVRAYDDNDPRLQEEVLRRTVSLSRQLDTKLVKQAVLPRVHGLALKTTVAAVRVNALRCLGDLVPSLDKEGILGILETVRRCTAVDHTAPTLMCTLGVANAIYKQRCGVCCGICDSSHLPITHSTSTECTTICQVYAICQGHYKQDRREAWCDCYR
;
A
#
# COMPACT_ATOMS: atom_id res chain seq x y z
N MET A 1 14.54 2.23 -12.55
CA MET A 1 14.07 3.50 -11.97
C MET A 1 13.60 4.40 -13.09
N GLY A 2 12.35 4.87 -13.07
CA GLY A 2 11.79 5.73 -14.12
C GLY A 2 12.30 7.17 -14.07
N LEU A 3 12.02 7.97 -15.12
CA LEU A 3 12.39 9.39 -15.17
C LEU A 3 11.74 10.20 -14.03
N LEU A 4 10.50 9.87 -13.66
CA LEU A 4 9.79 10.52 -12.54
C LEU A 4 10.51 10.30 -11.20
N GLU A 5 10.96 9.07 -10.93
CA GLU A 5 11.75 8.75 -9.72
C GLU A 5 13.09 9.51 -9.73
N ILE A 6 13.74 9.63 -10.89
CA ILE A 6 14.99 10.40 -11.04
C ILE A 6 14.73 11.88 -10.76
N LYS A 7 13.69 12.48 -11.36
CA LYS A 7 13.30 13.87 -11.09
C LYS A 7 13.07 14.11 -9.61
N HIS A 8 12.33 13.21 -8.96
CA HIS A 8 12.04 13.32 -7.53
C HIS A 8 13.30 13.18 -6.67
N GLY A 9 14.16 12.22 -6.97
CA GLY A 9 15.42 12.02 -6.28
C GLY A 9 16.38 13.21 -6.42
N LEU A 10 16.50 13.76 -7.64
CA LEU A 10 17.31 14.97 -7.90
C LEU A 10 16.80 16.17 -7.12
N LEU A 11 15.48 16.37 -6.98
CA LEU A 11 14.93 17.42 -6.12
C LEU A 11 15.34 17.23 -4.66
N GLN A 12 15.24 16.01 -4.12
CA GLN A 12 15.63 15.72 -2.73
C GLN A 12 17.12 15.98 -2.48
N VAL A 13 17.98 15.65 -3.45
CA VAL A 13 19.42 15.96 -3.37
C VAL A 13 19.65 17.47 -3.48
N ALA A 14 18.97 18.18 -4.38
CA ALA A 14 19.07 19.63 -4.52
C ALA A 14 18.62 20.37 -3.26
N GLU A 15 17.53 19.95 -2.63
CA GLU A 15 17.06 20.50 -1.34
C GLU A 15 18.07 20.23 -0.21
N THR A 16 18.74 19.06 -0.23
CA THR A 16 19.84 18.77 0.70
C THR A 16 21.04 19.69 0.46
N LEU A 17 21.43 19.92 -0.79
CA LEU A 17 22.53 20.83 -1.14
C LEU A 17 22.21 22.28 -0.79
N ASP A 18 20.98 22.72 -0.99
CA ASP A 18 20.52 24.03 -0.57
C ASP A 18 20.74 24.23 0.93
N PHE A 19 20.28 23.28 1.75
CA PHE A 19 20.53 23.30 3.19
C PHE A 19 22.02 23.32 3.53
N LEU A 20 22.83 22.48 2.89
CA LEU A 20 24.28 22.42 3.13
C LEU A 20 24.95 23.77 2.82
N HIS A 21 24.60 24.38 1.70
CA HIS A 21 25.25 25.60 1.21
C HIS A 21 24.79 26.84 1.99
N ASN A 22 23.49 26.96 2.25
CA ASN A 22 22.89 28.19 2.78
C ASN A 22 22.66 28.17 4.29
N ASN A 23 22.47 26.99 4.91
CA ASN A 23 22.23 26.87 6.35
C ASN A 23 23.42 26.30 7.12
N ALA A 24 24.10 25.29 6.56
CA ALA A 24 25.24 24.65 7.22
C ALA A 24 26.60 25.24 6.83
N HIS A 25 26.64 26.12 5.82
CA HIS A 25 27.87 26.70 5.26
C HIS A 25 28.94 25.63 4.98
N LEU A 26 28.53 24.51 4.37
CA LEU A 26 29.34 23.31 4.14
C LEU A 26 29.34 22.92 2.65
N ALA A 27 30.52 22.66 2.09
CA ALA A 27 30.67 22.05 0.78
C ALA A 27 30.99 20.55 0.92
N HIS A 28 30.31 19.68 0.17
CA HIS A 28 30.45 18.22 0.26
C HIS A 28 31.69 17.67 -0.45
N ARG A 29 32.02 18.22 -1.63
CA ARG A 29 33.24 17.98 -2.43
C ARG A 29 33.45 16.56 -2.95
N ALA A 30 32.45 15.68 -2.85
CA ALA A 30 32.59 14.26 -3.19
C ALA A 30 31.29 13.63 -3.72
N ILE A 31 30.39 14.44 -4.26
CA ILE A 31 29.09 13.96 -4.75
C ILE A 31 29.31 13.07 -5.96
N SER A 32 28.82 11.84 -5.87
CA SER A 32 28.87 10.81 -6.92
C SER A 32 27.71 9.83 -6.72
N PRO A 33 27.48 8.88 -7.65
CA PRO A 33 26.48 7.83 -7.43
C PRO A 33 26.70 7.04 -6.13
N GLU A 34 27.95 6.86 -5.71
CA GLU A 34 28.32 6.12 -4.49
C GLU A 34 27.94 6.84 -3.19
N THR A 35 27.74 8.16 -3.25
CA THR A 35 27.37 8.98 -2.09
C THR A 35 25.86 9.20 -1.97
N VAL A 36 25.06 8.69 -2.90
CA VAL A 36 23.59 8.82 -2.88
C VAL A 36 22.96 7.49 -2.48
N PHE A 37 22.32 7.48 -1.32
CA PHE A 37 21.65 6.32 -0.75
C PHE A 37 20.15 6.42 -0.96
N ILE A 38 19.50 5.28 -1.15
CA ILE A 38 18.04 5.17 -1.28
C ILE A 38 17.53 4.39 -0.10
N THR A 39 16.63 4.99 0.67
CA THR A 39 15.99 4.36 1.82
C THR A 39 14.96 3.32 1.39
N SER A 40 14.47 2.50 2.32
CA SER A 40 13.43 1.48 2.05
C SER A 40 12.10 2.09 1.55
N ASN A 41 11.80 3.33 1.93
CA ASN A 41 10.69 4.14 1.41
C ASN A 41 11.08 5.00 0.18
N GLY A 42 12.16 4.64 -0.51
CA GLY A 42 12.54 5.21 -1.80
C GLY A 42 13.09 6.65 -1.76
N SER A 43 13.19 7.31 -0.61
CA SER A 43 13.77 8.65 -0.48
C SER A 43 15.28 8.63 -0.71
N TRP A 44 15.79 9.67 -1.37
CA TRP A 44 17.21 9.81 -1.63
C TRP A 44 17.86 10.60 -0.50
N LYS A 45 19.03 10.13 -0.05
CA LYS A 45 19.80 10.72 1.04
C LYS A 45 21.25 10.84 0.61
N LEU A 46 21.84 12.00 0.84
CA LEU A 46 23.25 12.25 0.58
C LEU A 46 24.07 11.81 1.81
N GLY A 47 25.09 10.98 1.58
CA GLY A 47 26.10 10.60 2.58
C GLY A 47 27.51 10.81 2.01
N GLY A 48 28.56 10.33 2.67
CA GLY A 48 29.93 10.46 2.14
C GLY A 48 30.64 11.79 2.45
N PHE A 49 30.36 12.37 3.62
CA PHE A 49 30.93 13.65 4.09
C PHE A 49 32.42 13.61 4.47
N GLY A 50 33.16 12.56 4.13
CA GLY A 50 34.58 12.41 4.50
C GLY A 50 35.49 13.50 3.92
N PHE A 51 35.03 14.19 2.87
CA PHE A 51 35.76 15.27 2.19
C PHE A 51 35.12 16.65 2.40
N ALA A 52 34.08 16.74 3.23
CA ALA A 52 33.32 17.96 3.41
C ALA A 52 34.15 19.05 4.11
N LEU A 53 33.94 20.31 3.73
CA LEU A 53 34.72 21.44 4.22
C LEU A 53 33.81 22.65 4.47
N SER A 54 34.03 23.32 5.61
CA SER A 54 33.28 24.54 5.94
C SER A 54 33.69 25.68 5.01
N VAL A 55 32.70 26.27 4.35
CA VAL A 55 32.88 27.37 3.39
C VAL A 55 33.47 28.60 4.10
N ASP A 56 33.18 28.79 5.39
CA ASP A 56 33.73 29.88 6.20
C ASP A 56 35.22 29.66 6.50
N GLN A 57 35.64 28.42 6.77
CA GLN A 57 37.04 28.08 7.04
C GLN A 57 37.94 28.17 5.80
N ALA A 58 37.37 28.10 4.59
CA ALA A 58 38.11 28.30 3.34
C ALA A 58 38.62 29.75 3.15
N THR A 59 38.17 30.70 3.99
CA THR A 59 38.56 32.12 3.92
C THR A 59 39.62 32.53 4.94
N GLY A 60 39.83 31.74 5.99
CA GLY A 60 40.88 31.95 7.00
C GLY A 60 42.13 31.16 6.66
N GLY A 61 43.23 31.84 6.32
CA GLY A 61 44.47 31.28 5.75
C GLY A 61 45.29 30.28 6.58
N LEU A 62 44.66 29.37 7.33
CA LEU A 62 45.34 28.30 8.09
C LEU A 62 45.02 26.88 7.60
N THR A 63 44.11 26.70 6.65
CA THR A 63 43.96 25.46 5.89
C THR A 63 43.89 25.82 4.42
N SER A 64 45.00 25.69 3.68
CA SER A 64 44.92 25.71 2.21
C SER A 64 43.82 24.73 1.81
N SER A 65 42.84 25.18 1.04
CA SER A 65 41.85 24.30 0.44
C SER A 65 42.58 23.10 -0.15
N GLN A 66 42.51 21.94 0.51
CA GLN A 66 43.34 20.80 0.14
C GLN A 66 42.84 20.29 -1.20
N LEU A 67 43.57 20.66 -2.25
CA LEU A 67 43.42 20.09 -3.58
C LEU A 67 43.57 18.57 -3.49
N PHE A 68 42.72 17.85 -4.21
CA PHE A 68 42.88 16.41 -4.30
C PHE A 68 43.99 16.11 -5.30
N HIS A 69 44.94 15.28 -4.88
CA HIS A 69 46.06 14.87 -5.73
C HIS A 69 45.67 13.64 -6.54
N TYR A 70 45.52 13.80 -7.84
CA TYR A 70 45.26 12.72 -8.78
C TYR A 70 46.55 12.36 -9.51
N SER A 71 46.85 11.06 -9.66
CA SER A 71 48.01 10.62 -10.42
C SER A 71 47.84 10.91 -11.92
N ASP A 72 48.92 11.29 -12.59
CA ASP A 72 48.96 11.47 -14.05
C ASP A 72 49.06 10.14 -14.82
N TYR A 73 49.31 9.03 -14.11
CA TYR A 73 49.54 7.68 -14.66
C TYR A 73 48.73 6.62 -13.90
N ASP A 74 48.42 5.51 -14.58
CA ASP A 74 47.82 4.32 -13.96
C ASP A 74 48.77 3.77 -12.88
N VAL A 75 48.35 3.82 -11.62
CA VAL A 75 49.11 3.24 -10.50
C VAL A 75 48.44 1.93 -10.11
N GLU A 76 49.21 0.85 -9.95
CA GLU A 76 48.69 -0.40 -9.37
C GLU A 76 48.23 -0.13 -7.92
N ASP A 77 46.91 -0.26 -7.71
CA ASP A 77 46.17 -0.03 -6.47
C ASP A 77 46.80 -0.79 -5.28
N THR A 78 47.62 -0.10 -4.49
CA THR A 78 48.20 -0.63 -3.25
C THR A 78 47.75 0.12 -2.00
N ALA A 79 47.04 1.25 -2.15
CA ALA A 79 46.44 2.00 -1.05
C ALA A 79 45.05 2.53 -1.44
N LEU A 80 44.12 2.58 -0.48
CA LEU A 80 42.80 3.19 -0.69
C LEU A 80 42.99 4.67 -1.09
N PRO A 81 42.45 5.11 -2.24
CA PRO A 81 42.60 6.49 -2.68
C PRO A 81 41.89 7.45 -1.70
N LEU A 82 42.63 8.37 -1.07
CA LEU A 82 42.06 9.43 -0.23
C LEU A 82 41.54 10.60 -1.10
N GLN A 83 40.74 10.27 -2.13
CA GLN A 83 40.26 11.23 -3.12
C GLN A 83 38.85 10.87 -3.60
N PRO A 84 38.01 11.86 -3.96
CA PRO A 84 36.74 11.60 -4.62
C PRO A 84 36.94 11.18 -6.08
N SER A 85 35.93 10.53 -6.66
CA SER A 85 35.94 10.10 -8.06
C SER A 85 36.17 11.27 -9.02
N LEU A 86 37.22 11.18 -9.85
CA LEU A 86 37.59 12.25 -10.79
C LEU A 86 36.48 12.54 -11.82
N ASN A 87 35.67 11.53 -12.18
CA ASN A 87 34.57 11.67 -13.15
C ASN A 87 33.45 12.64 -12.71
N TYR A 88 33.41 12.99 -11.42
CA TYR A 88 32.41 13.90 -10.84
C TYR A 88 33.04 15.11 -10.15
N THR A 89 34.36 15.09 -9.93
CA THR A 89 35.03 16.14 -9.15
C THR A 89 35.13 17.42 -9.97
N ALA A 90 34.84 18.57 -9.34
CA ALA A 90 34.89 19.86 -10.01
C ALA A 90 36.31 20.26 -10.46
N PRO A 91 36.50 20.94 -11.61
CA PRO A 91 37.82 21.28 -12.16
C PRO A 91 38.70 22.08 -11.20
N GLU A 92 38.10 22.96 -10.40
CA GLU A 92 38.81 23.78 -9.41
C GLU A 92 39.31 22.99 -8.19
N LEU A 93 38.81 21.76 -7.96
CA LEU A 93 39.31 20.85 -6.93
C LEU A 93 40.48 19.99 -7.43
N VAL A 94 40.70 19.95 -8.75
CA VAL A 94 41.75 19.19 -9.43
C VAL A 94 42.92 20.12 -9.82
N ARG A 95 42.64 21.34 -10.28
CA ARG A 95 43.68 22.31 -10.68
C ARG A 95 44.22 23.07 -9.48
N SER A 96 45.55 23.05 -9.29
CA SER A 96 46.21 24.03 -8.43
C SER A 96 46.03 25.45 -8.98
N GLY A 97 45.16 26.23 -8.35
CA GLY A 97 44.95 27.65 -8.64
C GLY A 97 44.32 28.36 -7.44
N ASP A 98 44.47 29.69 -7.38
CA ASP A 98 43.97 30.59 -6.32
C ASP A 98 42.43 30.66 -6.19
N SER A 99 41.71 29.72 -6.81
CA SER A 99 40.26 29.65 -6.78
C SER A 99 39.80 29.31 -5.37
N LYS A 100 39.11 30.25 -4.71
CA LYS A 100 38.40 29.99 -3.46
C LYS A 100 37.42 28.84 -3.70
N VAL A 101 37.62 27.72 -3.01
CA VAL A 101 36.71 26.59 -3.07
C VAL A 101 35.44 26.97 -2.33
N GLY A 102 34.34 27.08 -3.09
CA GLY A 102 33.01 27.35 -2.58
C GLY A 102 32.04 26.21 -2.87
N SER A 103 30.79 26.39 -2.47
CA SER A 103 29.68 25.46 -2.71
C SER A 103 29.42 25.15 -4.20
N ALA A 104 29.91 25.98 -5.12
CA ALA A 104 29.78 25.76 -6.56
C ALA A 104 30.44 24.46 -7.07
N CYS A 105 31.43 23.91 -6.36
CA CYS A 105 32.04 22.62 -6.71
C CYS A 105 31.06 21.45 -6.58
N ASP A 106 30.14 21.51 -5.62
CA ASP A 106 29.08 20.52 -5.45
C ASP A 106 28.09 20.58 -6.60
N MET A 107 27.81 21.78 -7.14
CA MET A 107 26.88 21.95 -8.26
C MET A 107 27.42 21.34 -9.56
N PHE A 108 28.74 21.38 -9.79
CA PHE A 108 29.36 20.63 -10.88
C PHE A 108 29.18 19.12 -10.71
N SER A 109 29.54 18.63 -9.52
CA SER A 109 29.46 17.20 -9.18
C SER A 109 28.02 16.69 -9.30
N PHE A 110 27.06 17.51 -8.85
CA PHE A 110 25.64 17.24 -8.96
C PHE A 110 25.14 17.28 -10.42
N GLY A 111 25.69 18.16 -11.26
CA GLY A 111 25.43 18.17 -12.70
C GLY A 111 25.89 16.89 -13.39
N CYS A 112 27.11 16.42 -13.08
CA CYS A 112 27.62 15.14 -13.55
C CYS A 112 26.77 13.95 -13.07
N LEU A 113 26.30 13.97 -11.82
CA LEU A 113 25.37 12.97 -11.29
C LEU A 113 24.01 12.99 -12.02
N ALA A 114 23.42 14.18 -12.20
CA ALA A 114 22.15 14.33 -12.90
C ALA A 114 22.23 13.85 -14.36
N TYR A 115 23.32 14.19 -15.06
CA TYR A 115 23.62 13.63 -16.37
C TYR A 115 23.69 12.09 -16.31
N HIS A 116 24.47 11.55 -15.38
CA HIS A 116 24.67 10.11 -15.25
C HIS A 116 23.35 9.35 -15.10
N LEU A 117 22.45 9.85 -14.25
CA LEU A 117 21.16 9.21 -13.98
C LEU A 117 20.24 9.21 -15.21
N VAL A 118 20.21 10.31 -15.94
CA VAL A 118 19.35 10.48 -17.12
C VAL A 118 19.93 9.75 -18.34
N ALA A 119 21.23 9.89 -18.60
CA ALA A 119 21.92 9.25 -19.72
C ALA A 119 22.24 7.76 -19.47
N ARG A 120 22.11 7.28 -18.22
CA ARG A 120 22.50 5.92 -17.78
C ARG A 120 23.97 5.59 -17.95
N ARG A 121 24.82 6.61 -18.10
CA ARG A 121 26.27 6.49 -18.26
C ARG A 121 26.94 7.76 -17.74
N PRO A 122 28.18 7.69 -17.21
CA PRO A 122 28.88 8.89 -16.77
C PRO A 122 29.13 9.85 -17.94
N LEU A 123 29.16 11.15 -17.64
CA LEU A 123 29.52 12.18 -18.61
C LEU A 123 31.00 12.10 -18.98
N LEU A 124 31.83 11.88 -17.97
CA LEU A 124 33.27 11.81 -18.04
C LEU A 124 33.70 10.37 -17.70
N ASP A 125 34.59 9.79 -18.50
CA ASP A 125 35.25 8.53 -18.20
C ASP A 125 36.75 8.70 -18.35
N CYS A 126 37.37 9.13 -17.25
CA CYS A 126 38.76 9.60 -17.28
C CYS A 126 39.74 8.56 -16.76
N HIS A 127 39.27 7.40 -16.28
CA HIS A 127 40.09 6.37 -15.62
C HIS A 127 41.09 6.96 -14.60
N ASN A 128 40.62 7.94 -13.81
CA ASN A 128 41.44 8.66 -12.83
C ASN A 128 42.65 9.45 -13.39
N ASN A 129 42.71 9.66 -14.71
CA ASN A 129 43.76 10.40 -15.40
C ASN A 129 43.37 11.87 -15.61
N VAL A 130 44.18 12.79 -15.06
CA VAL A 130 43.92 14.24 -15.12
C VAL A 130 43.97 14.80 -16.55
N LYS A 131 44.84 14.30 -17.41
CA LYS A 131 44.93 14.76 -18.81
C LYS A 131 43.69 14.36 -19.60
N MET A 132 43.21 13.12 -19.42
CA MET A 132 41.96 12.66 -20.02
C MET A 132 40.78 13.50 -19.54
N TYR A 133 40.74 13.80 -18.24
CA TYR A 133 39.74 14.66 -17.63
C TYR A 133 39.70 16.07 -18.23
N MET A 134 40.85 16.74 -18.32
CA MET A 134 40.94 18.09 -18.89
C MET A 134 40.56 18.12 -20.37
N ASN A 135 40.98 17.10 -21.14
CA ASN A 135 40.61 16.97 -22.55
C ASN A 135 39.10 16.74 -22.70
N ALA A 136 38.51 15.85 -21.91
CA ALA A 136 37.08 15.56 -21.97
C ALA A 136 36.23 16.80 -21.68
N LEU A 137 36.64 17.65 -20.73
CA LEU A 137 35.94 18.90 -20.44
C LEU A 137 36.14 19.97 -21.51
N THR A 138 37.34 20.07 -22.08
CA THR A 138 37.65 21.08 -23.10
C THR A 138 36.91 20.80 -24.42
N TYR A 139 36.77 19.52 -24.77
CA TYR A 139 36.13 19.07 -26.00
C TYR A 139 34.70 18.55 -25.79
N LEU A 140 34.03 18.95 -24.70
CA LEU A 140 32.67 18.54 -24.44
C LEU A 140 31.71 19.21 -25.44
N THR A 141 31.13 18.40 -26.32
CA THR A 141 30.27 18.91 -27.40
C THR A 141 28.78 18.80 -27.06
N SER A 142 27.95 19.55 -27.79
CA SER A 142 26.49 19.50 -27.64
C SER A 142 25.90 18.12 -27.94
N GLU A 143 26.55 17.30 -28.79
CA GLU A 143 26.11 15.93 -29.09
C GLU A 143 26.10 15.03 -27.84
N ALA A 144 26.94 15.33 -26.83
CA ALA A 144 26.95 14.60 -25.57
C ALA A 144 25.59 14.67 -24.84
N PHE A 145 24.78 15.69 -25.11
CA PHE A 145 23.47 15.94 -24.48
C PHE A 145 22.28 15.50 -25.35
N SER A 146 22.52 14.87 -26.51
CA SER A 146 21.46 14.45 -27.44
C SER A 146 20.40 13.52 -26.82
N ASN A 147 20.78 12.69 -25.84
CA ASN A 147 19.88 11.78 -25.12
C ASN A 147 19.29 12.37 -23.83
N ILE A 148 19.53 13.66 -23.54
CA ILE A 148 19.03 14.35 -22.36
C ILE A 148 17.74 15.12 -22.74
N PRO A 149 16.71 15.13 -21.88
CA PRO A 149 15.53 15.97 -22.09
C PRO A 149 15.92 17.45 -22.29
N SER A 150 15.37 18.09 -23.32
CA SER A 150 15.66 19.48 -23.70
C SER A 150 15.60 20.44 -22.52
N ASP A 151 14.63 20.22 -21.63
CA ASP A 151 14.32 21.08 -20.50
C ASP A 151 15.35 21.01 -19.37
N LEU A 152 16.30 20.06 -19.45
CA LEU A 152 17.40 19.86 -18.51
C LEU A 152 18.76 20.26 -19.10
N VAL A 153 18.90 20.30 -20.44
CA VAL A 153 20.20 20.51 -21.11
C VAL A 153 20.84 21.84 -20.71
N SER A 154 20.08 22.93 -20.73
CA SER A 154 20.58 24.27 -20.40
C SER A 154 21.06 24.38 -18.95
N ASP A 155 20.37 23.72 -18.02
CA ASP A 155 20.76 23.67 -16.62
C ASP A 155 22.02 22.82 -16.42
N LEU A 156 22.09 21.64 -17.03
CA LEU A 156 23.27 20.78 -16.95
C LEU A 156 24.51 21.48 -17.52
N GLN A 157 24.41 22.13 -18.68
CA GLN A 157 25.52 22.87 -19.28
C GLN A 157 26.04 23.98 -18.37
N ARG A 158 25.15 24.68 -17.66
CA ARG A 158 25.57 25.68 -16.66
C ARG A 158 26.17 25.04 -15.42
N MET A 159 25.61 23.94 -14.91
CA MET A 159 26.11 23.24 -13.72
C MET A 159 27.52 22.67 -13.94
N ILE A 160 27.81 22.10 -15.10
CA ILE A 160 29.11 21.50 -15.44
C ILE A 160 30.11 22.51 -16.04
N SER A 161 29.81 23.82 -15.99
CA SER A 161 30.70 24.85 -16.53
C SER A 161 32.06 24.86 -15.83
N MET A 162 33.12 25.10 -16.62
CA MET A 162 34.48 25.31 -16.12
C MET A 162 34.57 26.53 -15.20
N ASP A 163 33.71 27.53 -15.42
CA ASP A 163 33.60 28.70 -14.55
C ASP A 163 32.62 28.43 -13.40
N ALA A 164 33.14 28.37 -12.18
CA ALA A 164 32.36 28.13 -10.97
C ALA A 164 31.29 29.22 -10.71
N VAL A 165 31.52 30.46 -11.14
CA VAL A 165 30.59 31.57 -10.92
C VAL A 165 29.33 31.46 -11.80
N SER A 166 29.48 30.87 -12.99
CA SER A 166 28.37 30.65 -13.93
C SER A 166 27.37 29.57 -13.49
N ARG A 167 27.74 28.74 -12.50
CA ARG A 167 26.92 27.61 -12.03
C ARG A 167 25.73 28.12 -11.19
N PRO A 168 24.51 27.59 -11.40
CA PRO A 168 23.35 27.99 -10.60
C PRO A 168 23.47 27.49 -9.15
N SER A 169 22.77 28.14 -8.22
CA SER A 169 22.58 27.59 -6.87
C SER A 169 21.66 26.37 -6.89
N ALA A 170 21.70 25.56 -5.84
CA ALA A 170 20.82 24.41 -5.69
C ALA A 170 19.33 24.81 -5.74
N VAL A 171 18.95 25.90 -5.06
CA VAL A 171 17.58 26.47 -5.13
C VAL A 171 17.19 26.83 -6.55
N ALA A 172 18.07 27.52 -7.28
CA ALA A 172 17.79 27.91 -8.66
C ALA A 172 17.53 26.69 -9.55
N PHE A 173 18.26 25.59 -9.34
CA PHE A 173 18.04 24.34 -10.05
C PHE A 173 16.70 23.68 -9.70
N THR A 174 16.23 23.70 -8.44
CA THR A 174 14.88 23.19 -8.10
C THR A 174 13.76 23.90 -8.88
N GLY A 175 14.04 25.13 -9.31
CA GLY A 175 13.17 25.93 -10.17
C GLY A 175 13.33 25.68 -11.67
N SER A 176 14.01 24.62 -12.11
CA SER A 176 14.13 24.27 -13.54
C SER A 176 12.79 23.89 -14.19
N SER A 177 12.62 24.16 -15.48
CA SER A 177 11.51 23.65 -16.30
C SER A 177 11.44 22.12 -16.29
N PHE A 178 12.57 21.44 -16.12
CA PHE A 178 12.64 20.00 -15.98
C PHE A 178 11.73 19.46 -14.85
N PHE A 179 11.51 20.25 -13.79
CA PHE A 179 10.67 19.88 -12.65
C PHE A 179 9.28 20.51 -12.66
N ARG A 180 9.14 21.77 -13.08
CA ARG A 180 7.93 22.58 -12.87
C ARG A 180 6.66 22.02 -13.50
N ASP A 181 6.78 21.48 -14.71
CA ASP A 181 5.62 21.16 -15.54
C ASP A 181 5.05 19.75 -15.29
N ASP A 182 5.73 18.93 -14.47
CA ASP A 182 5.30 17.56 -14.19
C ASP A 182 4.34 17.51 -12.98
N THR A 183 3.04 17.36 -13.27
CA THR A 183 1.99 17.24 -12.24
C THR A 183 2.20 16.04 -11.30
N ARG A 184 2.74 14.92 -11.81
CA ARG A 184 3.02 13.74 -10.97
C ARG A 184 4.12 14.04 -9.98
N LEU A 185 5.14 14.79 -10.41
CA LEU A 185 6.21 15.23 -9.53
C LEU A 185 5.69 16.17 -8.45
N ARG A 186 4.80 17.11 -8.79
CA ARG A 186 4.14 17.99 -7.82
C ARG A 186 3.34 17.18 -6.77
N ALA A 187 2.66 16.11 -7.19
CA ALA A 187 1.96 15.23 -6.27
C ALA A 187 2.92 14.49 -5.32
N LEU A 188 4.06 13.99 -5.82
CA LEU A 188 5.08 13.36 -4.97
C LEU A 188 5.67 14.35 -3.94
N ARG A 189 5.90 15.61 -4.34
CA ARG A 189 6.33 16.66 -3.40
C ARG A 189 5.28 16.97 -2.33
N PHE A 190 4.00 16.97 -2.70
CA PHE A 190 2.94 17.14 -1.71
C PHE A 190 2.91 15.98 -0.72
N LEU A 191 3.12 14.75 -1.19
CA LEU A 191 3.20 13.54 -0.38
C LEU A 191 4.36 13.56 0.62
N ASP A 192 5.53 14.06 0.23
CA ASP A 192 6.69 14.21 1.12
C ASP A 192 6.37 15.08 2.35
N HIS A 193 5.48 16.06 2.19
CA HIS A 193 5.01 16.96 3.25
C HIS A 193 3.60 16.64 3.75
N LEU A 194 3.02 15.48 3.41
CA LEU A 194 1.61 15.18 3.67
C LEU A 194 1.24 15.35 5.14
N LEU A 195 2.09 14.87 6.05
CA LEU A 195 1.83 14.88 7.49
C LEU A 195 1.78 16.30 8.09
N GLU A 196 2.41 17.27 7.43
CA GLU A 196 2.48 18.68 7.84
C GLU A 196 1.24 19.48 7.40
N ARG A 197 0.45 18.94 6.47
CA ARG A 197 -0.73 19.62 5.90
C ARG A 197 -1.96 19.48 6.80
N ASP A 198 -2.86 20.45 6.70
CA ASP A 198 -4.16 20.36 7.35
C ASP A 198 -5.11 19.38 6.66
N ASN A 199 -6.19 18.99 7.33
CA ASN A 199 -7.13 18.00 6.81
C ASN A 199 -7.89 18.49 5.55
N MET A 200 -8.05 19.79 5.36
CA MET A 200 -8.76 20.35 4.20
C MET A 200 -7.88 20.21 2.95
N GLN A 201 -6.63 20.64 3.04
CA GLN A 201 -5.61 20.46 1.99
C GLN A 201 -5.41 18.99 1.66
N LYS A 202 -5.32 18.11 2.68
CA LYS A 202 -5.23 16.66 2.48
C LYS A 202 -6.43 16.12 1.72
N THR A 203 -7.64 16.56 2.06
CA THR A 203 -8.87 16.08 1.41
C THR A 203 -8.92 16.46 -0.07
N GLU A 204 -8.58 17.71 -0.40
CA GLU A 204 -8.51 18.17 -1.79
C GLU A 204 -7.44 17.41 -2.57
N PHE A 205 -6.27 17.25 -1.96
CA PHE A 205 -5.17 16.52 -2.58
C PHE A 205 -5.49 15.05 -2.82
N LEU A 206 -6.04 14.31 -1.83
CA LEU A 206 -6.33 12.89 -1.97
C LEU A 206 -7.38 12.61 -3.05
N LYS A 207 -8.35 13.52 -3.22
CA LYS A 207 -9.29 13.47 -4.36
C LYS A 207 -8.55 13.60 -5.68
N ALA A 208 -7.73 14.64 -5.85
CA ALA A 208 -6.95 14.83 -7.07
C ALA A 208 -5.96 13.67 -7.33
N LEU A 209 -5.36 13.11 -6.27
CA LEU A 209 -4.47 11.96 -6.35
C LEU A 209 -5.20 10.70 -6.85
N SER A 210 -6.47 10.51 -6.46
CA SER A 210 -7.29 9.39 -6.94
C SER A 210 -7.58 9.49 -8.44
N ASP A 211 -7.73 10.70 -8.99
CA ASP A 211 -7.98 10.91 -10.43
C ASP A 211 -6.73 10.60 -11.27
N MET A 212 -5.54 10.96 -10.79
CA MET A 212 -4.25 10.71 -11.46
C MET A 212 -3.65 9.34 -11.16
N TRP A 213 -4.37 8.44 -10.49
CA TRP A 213 -3.84 7.17 -10.00
C TRP A 213 -3.19 6.30 -11.09
N LYS A 214 -3.76 6.33 -12.31
CA LYS A 214 -3.29 5.57 -13.48
C LYS A 214 -2.00 6.13 -14.10
N ASP A 215 -1.62 7.34 -13.73
CA ASP A 215 -0.44 8.02 -14.28
C ASP A 215 0.86 7.62 -13.57
N PHE A 216 0.74 6.84 -12.48
CA PHE A 216 1.86 6.29 -11.71
C PHE A 216 2.07 4.81 -12.01
N ASP A 217 3.33 4.43 -12.18
CA ASP A 217 3.72 3.03 -12.26
C ASP A 217 3.67 2.35 -10.88
N SER A 218 3.57 1.01 -10.87
CA SER A 218 3.44 0.22 -9.65
C SER A 218 4.60 0.41 -8.67
N ARG A 219 5.80 0.69 -9.18
CA ARG A 219 6.97 0.95 -8.35
C ARG A 219 6.85 2.30 -7.64
N VAL A 220 6.44 3.36 -8.32
CA VAL A 220 6.18 4.67 -7.68
C VAL A 220 5.05 4.59 -6.67
N LEU A 221 3.94 3.92 -7.00
CA LEU A 221 2.84 3.71 -6.06
C LEU A 221 3.33 3.02 -4.78
N ARG A 222 4.12 1.96 -4.92
CA ARG A 222 4.65 1.19 -3.79
C ARG A 222 5.66 1.95 -2.94
N TYR A 223 6.67 2.55 -3.55
CA TYR A 223 7.81 3.09 -2.81
C TYR A 223 7.67 4.57 -2.46
N LYS A 224 6.83 5.33 -3.18
CA LYS A 224 6.68 6.78 -2.97
C LYS A 224 5.30 7.18 -2.45
N VAL A 225 4.23 6.50 -2.89
CA VAL A 225 2.84 6.87 -2.52
C VAL A 225 2.35 6.13 -1.28
N LEU A 226 2.56 4.81 -1.21
CA LEU A 226 2.10 4.00 -0.09
C LEU A 226 2.68 4.44 1.28
N PRO A 227 3.99 4.72 1.45
CA PRO A 227 4.54 5.03 2.77
C PRO A 227 3.90 6.25 3.47
N PRO A 228 3.75 7.44 2.82
CA PRO A 228 3.09 8.57 3.46
C PRO A 228 1.60 8.32 3.72
N LEU A 229 0.89 7.58 2.86
CA LEU A 229 -0.50 7.18 3.11
C LEU A 229 -0.61 6.27 4.34
N CYS A 230 0.26 5.27 4.46
CA CYS A 230 0.34 4.40 5.63
C CYS A 230 0.64 5.20 6.90
N ALA A 231 1.56 6.16 6.85
CA ALA A 231 1.88 7.02 8.00
C ALA A 231 0.68 7.88 8.44
N GLU A 232 -0.14 8.35 7.50
CA GLU A 232 -1.32 9.17 7.79
C GLU A 232 -2.55 8.37 8.27
N LEU A 233 -2.52 7.03 8.21
CA LEU A 233 -3.59 6.18 8.79
C LEU A 233 -3.78 6.38 10.30
N ARG A 234 -2.81 6.99 10.99
CA ARG A 234 -2.96 7.42 12.40
C ARG A 234 -4.05 8.48 12.60
N ASN A 235 -4.42 9.22 11.56
CA ASN A 235 -5.44 10.25 11.60
C ASN A 235 -6.82 9.64 11.30
N MET A 236 -7.60 9.38 12.35
CA MET A 236 -8.90 8.70 12.25
C MET A 236 -9.90 9.40 11.32
N VAL A 237 -9.83 10.73 11.21
CA VAL A 237 -10.71 11.51 10.32
C VAL A 237 -10.41 11.22 8.85
N MET A 238 -9.15 10.94 8.52
CA MET A 238 -8.69 10.73 7.15
C MET A 238 -8.76 9.26 6.71
N GLN A 239 -8.89 8.32 7.65
CA GLN A 239 -8.92 6.88 7.37
C GLN A 239 -9.92 6.47 6.28
N PRO A 240 -11.18 6.96 6.23
CA PRO A 240 -12.13 6.55 5.19
C PRO A 240 -11.69 6.90 3.76
N MET A 241 -10.89 7.95 3.58
CA MET A 241 -10.37 8.35 2.27
C MET A 241 -9.04 7.66 1.92
N ILE A 242 -8.20 7.40 2.93
CA ILE A 242 -6.87 6.82 2.73
C ILE A 242 -6.93 5.30 2.56
N LEU A 243 -7.78 4.62 3.33
CA LEU A 243 -7.87 3.16 3.32
C LEU A 243 -8.14 2.57 1.92
N PRO A 244 -9.08 3.09 1.09
CA PRO A 244 -9.28 2.55 -0.24
C PRO A 244 -8.01 2.64 -1.10
N MET A 245 -7.26 3.73 -0.98
CA MET A 245 -6.02 3.93 -1.72
C MET A 245 -4.93 2.95 -1.26
N VAL A 246 -4.75 2.79 0.05
CA VAL A 246 -3.80 1.82 0.62
C VAL A 246 -4.16 0.38 0.22
N LEU A 247 -5.44 0.02 0.30
CA LEU A 247 -5.91 -1.32 -0.06
C LEU A 247 -5.79 -1.59 -1.57
N THR A 248 -6.02 -0.57 -2.41
CA THR A 248 -5.79 -0.69 -3.87
C THR A 248 -4.34 -0.99 -4.20
N ILE A 249 -3.37 -0.37 -3.51
CA ILE A 249 -1.96 -0.72 -3.68
C ILE A 249 -1.70 -2.14 -3.15
N ALA A 250 -2.29 -2.50 -2.01
CA ALA A 250 -2.15 -3.81 -1.39
C ALA A 250 -2.62 -4.96 -2.28
N GLU A 251 -3.63 -4.76 -3.13
CA GLU A 251 -4.07 -5.76 -4.13
C GLU A 251 -2.93 -6.23 -5.02
N SER A 252 -2.06 -5.32 -5.45
CA SER A 252 -0.94 -5.60 -6.34
C SER A 252 0.30 -6.21 -5.65
N GLN A 253 0.37 -6.19 -4.32
CA GLN A 253 1.49 -6.72 -3.57
C GLN A 253 1.48 -8.26 -3.57
N ASP A 254 2.58 -8.92 -3.23
CA ASP A 254 2.52 -10.31 -2.77
C ASP A 254 2.22 -10.38 -1.26
N LYS A 255 2.41 -11.55 -0.62
CA LYS A 255 2.19 -11.71 0.82
C LYS A 255 3.30 -11.05 1.65
N GLY A 256 4.56 -11.27 1.28
CA GLY A 256 5.71 -10.74 2.04
C GLY A 256 5.78 -9.22 1.98
N ASP A 257 5.49 -8.66 0.81
CA ASP A 257 5.43 -7.22 0.60
C ASP A 257 4.30 -6.56 1.39
N PHE A 258 3.13 -7.21 1.43
CA PHE A 258 2.01 -6.76 2.22
C PHE A 258 2.34 -6.78 3.73
N GLU A 259 2.93 -7.87 4.22
CA GLU A 259 3.33 -8.03 5.61
C GLU A 259 4.40 -7.01 6.04
N LEU A 260 5.36 -6.69 5.17
CA LEU A 260 6.42 -5.76 5.49
C LEU A 260 5.99 -4.30 5.40
N ALA A 261 5.25 -3.91 4.35
CA ALA A 261 5.02 -2.51 4.02
C ALA A 261 3.63 -1.98 4.42
N THR A 262 2.61 -2.83 4.43
CA THR A 262 1.20 -2.38 4.54
C THR A 262 0.55 -2.83 5.85
N LEU A 263 0.69 -4.11 6.19
CA LEU A 263 0.07 -4.70 7.37
C LEU A 263 0.43 -3.98 8.69
N PRO A 264 1.68 -3.56 8.95
CA PRO A 264 2.04 -2.90 10.20
C PRO A 264 1.27 -1.59 10.44
N ALA A 265 0.93 -0.88 9.36
CA ALA A 265 0.15 0.35 9.43
C ALA A 265 -1.36 0.07 9.60
N LEU A 266 -1.85 -1.08 9.12
CA LEU A 266 -3.26 -1.48 9.26
C LEU A 266 -3.59 -2.08 10.64
N VAL A 267 -2.65 -2.75 11.30
CA VAL A 267 -2.87 -3.42 12.60
C VAL A 267 -3.46 -2.47 13.67
N PRO A 268 -2.94 -1.24 13.88
CA PRO A 268 -3.57 -0.29 14.81
C PRO A 268 -5.00 0.07 14.39
N VAL A 269 -5.24 0.21 13.08
CA VAL A 269 -6.54 0.56 12.52
C VAL A 269 -7.55 -0.58 12.73
N PHE A 270 -7.16 -1.84 12.58
CA PHE A 270 -8.02 -3.00 12.88
C PHE A 270 -8.55 -2.99 14.31
N THR A 271 -7.78 -2.42 15.24
CA THR A 271 -8.15 -2.34 16.66
C THR A 271 -9.07 -1.15 16.93
N SER A 272 -8.78 0.01 16.35
CA SER A 272 -9.48 1.26 16.67
C SER A 272 -10.64 1.62 15.73
N ALA A 273 -10.74 1.02 14.55
CA ALA A 273 -11.72 1.40 13.53
C ALA A 273 -13.16 1.21 14.02
N SER A 274 -14.03 2.17 13.70
CA SER A 274 -15.47 2.17 13.98
C SER A 274 -16.24 2.82 12.83
N GLY A 275 -17.57 2.66 12.82
CA GLY A 275 -18.45 3.28 11.81
C GLY A 275 -18.03 2.97 10.37
N GLU A 276 -17.94 4.02 9.54
CA GLU A 276 -17.59 3.89 8.11
C GLU A 276 -16.19 3.29 7.87
N THR A 277 -15.22 3.58 8.73
CA THR A 277 -13.87 2.98 8.63
C THR A 277 -13.93 1.47 8.81
N LEU A 278 -14.65 1.00 9.83
CA LEU A 278 -14.81 -0.44 10.09
C LEU A 278 -15.56 -1.10 8.92
N LEU A 279 -16.64 -0.48 8.44
CA LEU A 279 -17.38 -0.97 7.27
C LEU A 279 -16.49 -1.14 6.04
N LEU A 280 -15.62 -0.17 5.76
CA LEU A 280 -14.69 -0.25 4.65
C LEU A 280 -13.69 -1.40 4.81
N LEU A 281 -13.12 -1.60 6.00
CA LEU A 281 -12.21 -2.71 6.27
C LEU A 281 -12.90 -4.07 6.09
N VAL A 282 -14.15 -4.20 6.52
CA VAL A 282 -14.92 -5.45 6.35
C VAL A 282 -15.23 -5.69 4.87
N LYS A 283 -15.56 -4.65 4.09
CA LYS A 283 -15.77 -4.78 2.63
C LYS A 283 -14.55 -5.34 1.90
N HIS A 284 -13.35 -5.01 2.35
CA HIS A 284 -12.09 -5.48 1.79
C HIS A 284 -11.44 -6.61 2.61
N ALA A 285 -12.17 -7.25 3.54
CA ALA A 285 -11.59 -8.25 4.43
C ALA A 285 -10.97 -9.43 3.68
N ASP A 286 -11.55 -9.87 2.55
CA ASP A 286 -11.02 -10.99 1.77
C ASP A 286 -9.59 -10.74 1.27
N LEU A 287 -9.28 -9.52 0.85
CA LEU A 287 -7.92 -9.14 0.45
C LEU A 287 -6.94 -9.35 1.61
N ILE A 288 -7.31 -8.87 2.78
CA ILE A 288 -6.48 -8.89 3.98
C ILE A 288 -6.33 -10.32 4.49
N ILE A 289 -7.43 -11.09 4.56
CA ILE A 289 -7.47 -12.50 4.99
C ILE A 289 -6.57 -13.36 4.09
N ASN A 290 -6.60 -13.15 2.77
CA ASN A 290 -5.80 -13.95 1.84
C ASN A 290 -4.31 -13.63 1.88
N LYS A 291 -3.92 -12.47 2.41
CA LYS A 291 -2.54 -11.98 2.45
C LYS A 291 -1.88 -12.06 3.82
N ALA A 292 -2.65 -12.06 4.90
CA ALA A 292 -2.12 -12.14 6.25
C ALA A 292 -1.67 -13.55 6.64
N THR A 293 -0.70 -13.64 7.55
CA THR A 293 -0.36 -14.88 8.25
C THR A 293 -1.50 -15.36 9.15
N GLN A 294 -1.45 -16.63 9.51
CA GLN A 294 -2.40 -17.24 10.45
C GLN A 294 -2.36 -16.54 11.83
N GLU A 295 -1.17 -16.13 12.28
CA GLU A 295 -0.99 -15.38 13.52
C GLU A 295 -1.75 -14.05 13.49
N HIS A 296 -1.54 -13.22 12.47
CA HIS A 296 -2.22 -11.93 12.34
C HIS A 296 -3.72 -12.07 12.09
N LEU A 297 -4.13 -13.15 11.42
CA LEU A 297 -5.54 -13.47 11.23
C LEU A 297 -6.25 -13.68 12.57
N ILE A 298 -5.66 -14.44 13.49
CA ILE A 298 -6.23 -14.69 14.82
C ILE A 298 -6.11 -13.46 15.71
N SER A 299 -4.95 -12.79 15.73
CA SER A 299 -4.66 -11.74 16.72
C SER A 299 -5.29 -10.39 16.41
N HIS A 300 -5.56 -10.09 15.13
CA HIS A 300 -6.03 -8.75 14.72
C HIS A 300 -7.28 -8.77 13.85
N ILE A 301 -7.32 -9.62 12.82
CA ILE A 301 -8.42 -9.61 11.84
C ILE A 301 -9.69 -10.22 12.43
N LEU A 302 -9.58 -11.38 13.09
CA LEU A 302 -10.73 -12.02 13.74
C LEU A 302 -11.37 -11.11 14.81
N PRO A 303 -10.62 -10.49 15.75
CA PRO A 303 -11.19 -9.51 16.68
C PRO A 303 -11.91 -8.35 15.99
N MET A 304 -11.34 -7.81 14.90
CA MET A 304 -11.99 -6.75 14.11
C MET A 304 -13.34 -7.23 13.54
N LEU A 305 -13.40 -8.43 12.97
CA LEU A 305 -14.64 -8.99 12.42
C LEU A 305 -15.65 -9.34 13.54
N VAL A 306 -15.19 -9.79 14.71
CA VAL A 306 -16.03 -9.99 15.89
C VAL A 306 -16.73 -8.69 16.28
N ARG A 307 -15.99 -7.57 16.34
CA ARG A 307 -16.59 -6.24 16.58
C ARG A 307 -17.64 -5.88 15.54
N ALA A 308 -17.44 -6.25 14.27
CA ALA A 308 -18.40 -5.99 13.21
C ALA A 308 -19.71 -6.82 13.34
N TYR A 309 -19.66 -8.05 13.86
CA TYR A 309 -20.89 -8.80 14.15
C TYR A 309 -21.68 -8.19 15.32
N ASP A 310 -20.96 -7.67 16.33
CA ASP A 310 -21.55 -7.12 17.55
C ASP A 310 -21.96 -5.63 17.41
N ASP A 311 -21.69 -5.00 16.26
CA ASP A 311 -22.07 -3.61 15.96
C ASP A 311 -23.58 -3.45 15.74
N ASN A 312 -24.10 -2.24 15.85
CA ASN A 312 -25.52 -1.93 15.65
C ASN A 312 -25.87 -1.53 14.21
N ASP A 313 -24.88 -1.18 13.36
CA ASP A 313 -25.13 -0.81 11.96
C ASP A 313 -25.49 -2.06 11.12
N PRO A 314 -26.73 -2.17 10.59
CA PRO A 314 -27.13 -3.31 9.79
C PRO A 314 -26.25 -3.50 8.54
N ARG A 315 -25.74 -2.41 7.95
CA ARG A 315 -24.88 -2.47 6.75
C ARG A 315 -23.58 -3.22 7.04
N LEU A 316 -23.03 -3.00 8.24
CA LEU A 316 -21.81 -3.65 8.72
C LEU A 316 -22.07 -5.12 9.06
N GLN A 317 -23.18 -5.41 9.76
CA GLN A 317 -23.61 -6.78 10.05
C GLN A 317 -23.82 -7.60 8.77
N GLU A 318 -24.47 -7.03 7.76
CA GLU A 318 -24.66 -7.69 6.46
C GLU A 318 -23.34 -7.96 5.75
N GLU A 319 -22.40 -7.01 5.77
CA GLU A 319 -21.12 -7.18 5.10
C GLU A 319 -20.25 -8.23 5.81
N VAL A 320 -20.18 -8.23 7.14
CA VAL A 320 -19.39 -9.24 7.87
C VAL A 320 -19.94 -10.65 7.64
N LEU A 321 -21.27 -10.81 7.58
CA LEU A 321 -21.93 -12.08 7.26
C LEU A 321 -21.57 -12.61 5.86
N ARG A 322 -21.37 -11.71 4.89
CA ARG A 322 -20.90 -12.09 3.54
C ARG A 322 -19.47 -12.60 3.53
N ARG A 323 -18.60 -12.12 4.43
CA ARG A 323 -17.17 -12.50 4.50
C ARG A 323 -16.90 -13.69 5.43
N THR A 324 -17.88 -14.09 6.24
CA THR A 324 -17.75 -15.17 7.23
C THR A 324 -17.25 -16.49 6.66
N VAL A 325 -17.71 -16.88 5.47
CA VAL A 325 -17.36 -18.19 4.87
C VAL A 325 -15.90 -18.21 4.38
N SER A 326 -15.43 -17.08 3.84
CA SER A 326 -14.03 -16.91 3.43
C SER A 326 -13.10 -17.02 4.64
N LEU A 327 -13.46 -16.32 5.73
CA LEU A 327 -12.76 -16.40 7.00
C LEU A 327 -12.76 -17.82 7.59
N SER A 328 -13.92 -18.50 7.62
CA SER A 328 -14.03 -19.81 8.28
C SER A 328 -13.19 -20.90 7.62
N ARG A 329 -12.91 -20.79 6.32
CA ARG A 329 -12.01 -21.71 5.59
C ARG A 329 -10.54 -21.56 6.00
N GLN A 330 -10.15 -20.42 6.56
CA GLN A 330 -8.77 -20.13 6.99
C GLN A 330 -8.57 -20.36 8.50
N LEU A 331 -9.64 -20.64 9.24
CA LEU A 331 -9.62 -20.87 10.68
C LEU A 331 -9.86 -22.34 11.02
N ASP A 332 -9.40 -22.76 12.18
CA ASP A 332 -9.73 -24.06 12.72
C ASP A 332 -11.19 -24.12 13.17
N THR A 333 -11.82 -25.28 13.03
CA THR A 333 -13.24 -25.49 13.34
C THR A 333 -13.58 -25.14 14.80
N LYS A 334 -12.64 -25.30 15.74
CA LYS A 334 -12.87 -24.96 17.15
C LYS A 334 -13.01 -23.45 17.32
N LEU A 335 -12.12 -22.67 16.72
CA LEU A 335 -12.19 -21.21 16.77
C LEU A 335 -13.44 -20.67 16.05
N VAL A 336 -13.82 -21.25 14.92
CA VAL A 336 -15.09 -20.90 14.23
C VAL A 336 -16.29 -21.09 15.16
N LYS A 337 -16.38 -22.23 15.86
CA LYS A 337 -17.47 -22.50 16.80
C LYS A 337 -17.49 -21.56 18.01
N GLN A 338 -16.34 -21.11 18.48
CA GLN A 338 -16.24 -20.30 19.70
C GLN A 338 -16.42 -18.80 19.41
N ALA A 339 -15.80 -18.30 18.34
CA ALA A 339 -15.72 -16.87 18.05
C ALA A 339 -16.74 -16.40 17.01
N VAL A 340 -17.11 -17.23 16.03
CA VAL A 340 -17.94 -16.81 14.88
C VAL A 340 -19.36 -17.31 15.01
N LEU A 341 -19.54 -18.63 15.15
CA LEU A 341 -20.85 -19.28 15.12
C LEU A 341 -21.87 -18.67 16.11
N PRO A 342 -21.53 -18.35 17.38
CA PRO A 342 -22.48 -17.78 18.33
C PRO A 342 -22.97 -16.38 17.91
N ARG A 343 -22.15 -15.62 17.19
CA ARG A 343 -22.49 -14.27 16.71
C ARG A 343 -23.46 -14.35 15.55
N VAL A 344 -23.24 -15.27 14.61
CA VAL A 344 -24.16 -15.51 13.49
C VAL A 344 -25.53 -15.98 14.00
N HIS A 345 -25.56 -16.90 14.99
CA HIS A 345 -26.79 -17.27 15.69
C HIS A 345 -27.47 -16.07 16.35
N GLY A 346 -26.69 -15.24 17.06
CA GLY A 346 -27.17 -14.02 17.70
C GLY A 346 -27.84 -13.07 16.72
N LEU A 347 -27.20 -12.81 15.57
CA LEU A 347 -27.74 -11.95 14.52
C LEU A 347 -29.03 -12.51 13.92
N ALA A 348 -29.11 -13.82 13.65
CA ALA A 348 -30.32 -14.45 13.13
C ALA A 348 -31.52 -14.33 14.11
N LEU A 349 -31.27 -14.45 15.41
CA LEU A 349 -32.32 -14.50 16.43
C LEU A 349 -32.72 -13.13 16.98
N LYS A 350 -31.77 -12.20 17.14
CA LYS A 350 -31.98 -10.94 17.87
C LYS A 350 -32.25 -9.75 16.96
N THR A 351 -31.81 -9.79 15.70
CA THR A 351 -31.98 -8.64 14.80
C THR A 351 -33.46 -8.38 14.51
N THR A 352 -33.82 -7.11 14.38
CA THR A 352 -35.13 -6.67 13.87
C THR A 352 -35.11 -6.43 12.36
N VAL A 353 -33.92 -6.39 11.74
CA VAL A 353 -33.74 -6.10 10.32
C VAL A 353 -33.80 -7.38 9.50
N ALA A 354 -34.79 -7.48 8.60
CA ALA A 354 -35.01 -8.66 7.77
C ALA A 354 -33.77 -9.04 6.93
N ALA A 355 -33.08 -8.05 6.34
CA ALA A 355 -31.89 -8.28 5.53
C ALA A 355 -30.76 -8.95 6.33
N VAL A 356 -30.52 -8.51 7.57
CA VAL A 356 -29.52 -9.12 8.47
C VAL A 356 -29.91 -10.56 8.80
N ARG A 357 -31.20 -10.80 9.13
CA ARG A 357 -31.69 -12.15 9.45
C ARG A 357 -31.51 -13.13 8.29
N VAL A 358 -31.90 -12.71 7.10
CA VAL A 358 -31.75 -13.48 5.85
C VAL A 358 -30.29 -13.81 5.57
N ASN A 359 -29.39 -12.81 5.67
CA ASN A 359 -27.96 -13.03 5.48
C ASN A 359 -27.37 -13.95 6.56
N ALA A 360 -27.83 -13.85 7.81
CA ALA A 360 -27.36 -14.71 8.90
C ALA A 360 -27.79 -16.16 8.69
N LEU A 361 -29.05 -16.41 8.33
CA LEU A 361 -29.53 -17.77 8.01
C LEU A 361 -28.79 -18.37 6.82
N ARG A 362 -28.57 -17.58 5.75
CA ARG A 362 -27.74 -18.01 4.61
C ARG A 362 -26.33 -18.38 5.05
N CYS A 363 -25.69 -17.51 5.84
CA CYS A 363 -24.35 -17.74 6.39
C CYS A 363 -24.28 -19.04 7.21
N LEU A 364 -25.27 -19.32 8.07
CA LEU A 364 -25.34 -20.59 8.81
C LEU A 364 -25.39 -21.79 7.86
N GLY A 365 -26.19 -21.71 6.79
CA GLY A 365 -26.27 -22.74 5.77
C GLY A 365 -24.94 -23.00 5.07
N ASP A 366 -24.20 -21.94 4.75
CA ASP A 366 -22.89 -22.04 4.11
C ASP A 366 -21.79 -22.58 5.07
N LEU A 367 -21.97 -22.45 6.38
CA LEU A 367 -21.06 -22.99 7.40
C LEU A 367 -21.28 -24.48 7.67
N VAL A 368 -22.47 -25.04 7.39
CA VAL A 368 -22.83 -26.45 7.64
C VAL A 368 -21.73 -27.45 7.24
N PRO A 369 -21.12 -27.38 6.03
CA PRO A 369 -20.09 -28.35 5.62
C PRO A 369 -18.86 -28.40 6.52
N SER A 370 -18.57 -27.32 7.25
CA SER A 370 -17.40 -27.17 8.12
C SER A 370 -17.65 -27.52 9.59
N LEU A 371 -18.90 -27.83 9.95
CA LEU A 371 -19.33 -28.04 11.33
C LEU A 371 -19.55 -29.52 11.64
N ASP A 372 -19.42 -29.86 12.92
CA ASP A 372 -19.74 -31.19 13.44
C ASP A 372 -21.22 -31.30 13.85
N LYS A 373 -21.56 -32.42 14.47
CA LYS A 373 -22.92 -32.71 14.92
C LYS A 373 -23.48 -31.63 15.86
N GLU A 374 -22.70 -31.19 16.84
CA GLU A 374 -23.14 -30.20 17.82
C GLU A 374 -23.44 -28.86 17.16
N GLY A 375 -22.56 -28.39 16.26
CA GLY A 375 -22.78 -27.15 15.51
C GLY A 375 -24.04 -27.21 14.65
N ILE A 376 -24.29 -28.34 13.97
CA ILE A 376 -25.50 -28.53 13.14
C ILE A 376 -26.77 -28.50 13.99
N LEU A 377 -26.77 -29.13 15.17
CA LEU A 377 -27.92 -29.08 16.09
C LEU A 377 -28.23 -27.65 16.55
N GLY A 378 -27.19 -26.85 16.82
CA GLY A 378 -27.35 -25.41 17.13
C GLY A 378 -27.98 -24.61 15.98
N ILE A 379 -27.60 -24.92 14.73
CA ILE A 379 -28.22 -24.33 13.53
C ILE A 379 -29.70 -24.72 13.42
N LEU A 380 -30.04 -25.98 13.60
CA LEU A 380 -31.43 -26.44 13.56
C LEU A 380 -32.29 -25.75 14.61
N GLU A 381 -31.80 -25.58 15.83
CA GLU A 381 -32.53 -24.87 16.88
C GLU A 381 -32.73 -23.39 16.54
N THR A 382 -31.71 -22.76 15.96
CA THR A 382 -31.80 -21.36 15.51
C THR A 382 -32.84 -21.19 14.44
N VAL A 383 -32.81 -22.05 13.42
CA VAL A 383 -33.79 -22.07 12.33
C VAL A 383 -35.20 -22.24 12.88
N ARG A 384 -35.42 -23.20 13.77
CA ARG A 384 -36.73 -23.45 14.40
C ARG A 384 -37.26 -22.20 15.10
N ARG A 385 -36.42 -21.54 15.88
CA ARG A 385 -36.77 -20.32 16.61
C ARG A 385 -37.04 -19.15 15.67
N CYS A 386 -36.26 -18.96 14.61
CA CYS A 386 -36.52 -17.94 13.59
C CYS A 386 -37.87 -18.18 12.89
N THR A 387 -38.13 -19.41 12.45
CA THR A 387 -39.40 -19.74 11.78
C THR A 387 -40.62 -19.68 12.70
N ALA A 388 -40.45 -19.69 14.03
CA ALA A 388 -41.55 -19.55 14.97
C ALA A 388 -42.05 -18.10 15.09
N VAL A 389 -41.24 -17.11 14.68
CA VAL A 389 -41.54 -15.68 14.83
C VAL A 389 -41.57 -14.91 13.51
N ASP A 390 -40.96 -15.44 12.45
CA ASP A 390 -40.88 -14.81 11.14
C ASP A 390 -41.24 -15.82 10.03
N HIS A 391 -42.37 -15.56 9.38
CA HIS A 391 -42.91 -16.38 8.28
C HIS A 391 -42.78 -15.69 6.92
N THR A 392 -41.97 -14.63 6.82
CA THR A 392 -41.77 -13.95 5.53
C THR A 392 -41.10 -14.89 4.52
N ALA A 393 -41.47 -14.75 3.25
CA ALA A 393 -40.95 -15.57 2.16
C ALA A 393 -39.39 -15.62 2.14
N PRO A 394 -38.64 -14.52 2.32
CA PRO A 394 -37.17 -14.56 2.34
C PRO A 394 -36.59 -15.43 3.47
N THR A 395 -37.16 -15.35 4.67
CA THR A 395 -36.73 -16.12 5.86
C THR A 395 -37.02 -17.61 5.67
N LEU A 396 -38.19 -17.95 5.15
CA LEU A 396 -38.57 -19.34 4.85
C LEU A 396 -37.68 -19.94 3.75
N MET A 397 -37.36 -19.18 2.70
CA MET A 397 -36.47 -19.62 1.63
C MET A 397 -35.04 -19.89 2.13
N CYS A 398 -34.49 -19.02 2.97
CA CYS A 398 -33.16 -19.25 3.56
C CYS A 398 -33.17 -20.46 4.49
N THR A 399 -34.21 -20.61 5.31
CA THR A 399 -34.40 -21.78 6.16
C THR A 399 -34.41 -23.09 5.36
N LEU A 400 -35.13 -23.13 4.24
CA LEU A 400 -35.15 -24.27 3.34
C LEU A 400 -33.75 -24.55 2.77
N GLY A 401 -33.00 -23.50 2.42
CA GLY A 401 -31.60 -23.59 2.00
C GLY A 401 -30.71 -24.25 3.05
N VAL A 402 -30.82 -23.82 4.32
CA VAL A 402 -30.09 -24.43 5.45
C VAL A 402 -30.47 -25.90 5.62
N ALA A 403 -31.77 -26.22 5.61
CA ALA A 403 -32.25 -27.60 5.74
C ALA A 403 -31.69 -28.50 4.61
N ASN A 404 -31.66 -27.99 3.38
CA ASN A 404 -31.08 -28.69 2.23
C ASN A 404 -29.57 -28.91 2.40
N ALA A 405 -28.82 -27.92 2.90
CA ALA A 405 -27.39 -28.06 3.17
C ALA A 405 -27.11 -29.16 4.20
N ILE A 406 -27.87 -29.18 5.29
CA ILE A 406 -27.78 -30.21 6.34
C ILE A 406 -28.13 -31.59 5.78
N TYR A 407 -29.21 -31.68 5.01
CA TYR A 407 -29.65 -32.92 4.37
C TYR A 407 -28.58 -33.49 3.44
N LYS A 408 -27.95 -32.65 2.60
CA LYS A 408 -26.86 -33.09 1.72
C LYS A 408 -25.67 -33.65 2.49
N GLN A 409 -25.27 -33.01 3.59
CA GLN A 409 -24.12 -33.44 4.39
C GLN A 409 -24.39 -34.75 5.16
N ARG A 410 -25.63 -34.97 5.64
CA ARG A 410 -26.00 -36.11 6.51
C ARG A 410 -26.64 -37.29 5.78
N CYS A 411 -27.48 -37.04 4.79
CA CYS A 411 -28.26 -38.06 4.07
C CYS A 411 -27.70 -38.42 2.69
N GLY A 412 -26.84 -37.58 2.09
CA GLY A 412 -26.18 -37.87 0.81
C GLY A 412 -25.21 -39.08 0.88
N VAL A 413 -24.82 -39.50 2.08
CA VAL A 413 -23.97 -40.68 2.31
C VAL A 413 -24.79 -41.95 2.61
N CYS A 414 -26.11 -41.83 2.88
CA CYS A 414 -26.89 -42.95 3.44
C CYS A 414 -28.17 -43.36 2.68
N CYS A 415 -28.69 -42.66 1.66
CA CYS A 415 -29.97 -43.11 1.08
C CYS A 415 -30.28 -42.67 -0.36
N GLY A 416 -30.25 -43.63 -1.29
CA GLY A 416 -30.97 -43.57 -2.58
C GLY A 416 -32.46 -43.90 -2.46
N ILE A 417 -33.13 -43.52 -1.36
CA ILE A 417 -34.52 -43.94 -1.06
C ILE A 417 -35.51 -42.75 -0.98
N CYS A 418 -35.05 -41.52 -1.21
CA CYS A 418 -35.90 -40.33 -0.96
C CYS A 418 -36.55 -39.72 -2.22
N ASP A 419 -36.40 -40.35 -3.39
CA ASP A 419 -36.81 -39.78 -4.68
C ASP A 419 -38.26 -40.10 -5.10
N SER A 420 -39.05 -40.77 -4.25
CA SER A 420 -40.46 -41.04 -4.55
C SER A 420 -41.38 -40.15 -3.74
N SER A 421 -41.98 -39.18 -4.42
CA SER A 421 -43.23 -38.55 -4.04
C SER A 421 -44.22 -39.60 -3.53
N HIS A 422 -44.63 -39.47 -2.27
CA HIS A 422 -45.53 -40.35 -1.50
C HIS A 422 -44.85 -41.52 -0.79
N LEU A 423 -44.68 -41.40 0.53
CA LEU A 423 -45.02 -42.46 1.51
C LEU A 423 -44.93 -41.90 2.96
N PRO A 424 -45.67 -42.52 3.92
CA PRO A 424 -45.94 -41.98 5.24
C PRO A 424 -44.78 -42.21 6.20
N ILE A 425 -44.67 -41.30 7.17
CA ILE A 425 -43.76 -41.35 8.30
C ILE A 425 -44.00 -42.67 9.06
N THR A 426 -43.18 -43.69 8.84
CA THR A 426 -43.14 -44.87 9.73
C THR A 426 -41.69 -45.33 9.96
N HIS A 427 -41.33 -45.25 11.25
CA HIS A 427 -40.35 -46.03 12.01
C HIS A 427 -38.92 -46.22 11.48
N SER A 428 -38.04 -45.36 12.02
CA SER A 428 -36.60 -45.53 12.35
C SER A 428 -35.71 -44.36 11.94
N THR A 429 -36.31 -43.19 11.68
CA THR A 429 -35.56 -41.95 11.50
C THR A 429 -35.11 -41.41 12.86
N SER A 430 -33.82 -41.09 13.01
CA SER A 430 -33.32 -40.38 14.19
C SER A 430 -34.13 -39.09 14.38
N THR A 431 -34.25 -38.60 15.62
CA THR A 431 -34.93 -37.34 15.96
C THR A 431 -34.53 -36.16 15.05
N GLU A 432 -33.29 -36.19 14.54
CA GLU A 432 -32.75 -35.23 13.55
C GLU A 432 -33.48 -35.26 12.21
N CYS A 433 -33.75 -36.45 11.64
CA CYS A 433 -34.52 -36.59 10.41
C CYS A 433 -35.97 -36.13 10.61
N THR A 434 -36.55 -36.33 11.80
CA THR A 434 -37.88 -35.81 12.13
C THR A 434 -37.89 -34.29 12.15
N THR A 435 -36.90 -33.63 12.76
CA THR A 435 -36.80 -32.16 12.79
C THR A 435 -36.51 -31.56 11.41
N ILE A 436 -35.62 -32.18 10.62
CA ILE A 436 -35.36 -31.76 9.23
C ILE A 436 -36.63 -31.89 8.39
N CYS A 437 -37.33 -33.02 8.47
CA CYS A 437 -38.61 -33.22 7.78
C CYS A 437 -39.71 -32.29 8.29
N GLN A 438 -39.74 -31.94 9.58
CA GLN A 438 -40.68 -30.96 10.15
C GLN A 438 -40.40 -29.55 9.64
N VAL A 439 -39.14 -29.10 9.63
CA VAL A 439 -38.75 -27.80 9.06
C VAL A 439 -39.05 -27.78 7.56
N TYR A 440 -38.74 -28.85 6.84
CA TYR A 440 -39.07 -28.99 5.42
C TYR A 440 -40.58 -28.98 5.16
N ALA A 441 -41.38 -29.64 6.01
CA ALA A 441 -42.84 -29.68 5.92
C ALA A 441 -43.49 -28.34 6.31
N ILE A 442 -42.95 -27.61 7.29
CA ILE A 442 -43.38 -26.26 7.65
C ILE A 442 -43.10 -25.31 6.47
N CYS A 443 -41.89 -25.34 5.91
CA CYS A 443 -41.55 -24.52 4.75
C CYS A 443 -42.41 -24.85 3.53
N GLN A 444 -42.62 -26.14 3.22
CA GLN A 444 -43.49 -26.58 2.11
C GLN A 444 -44.98 -26.26 2.35
N GLY A 445 -45.45 -26.36 3.59
CA GLY A 445 -46.82 -26.06 4.00
C GLY A 445 -47.16 -24.58 3.83
N HIS A 446 -46.32 -23.70 4.36
CA HIS A 446 -46.48 -22.25 4.23
C HIS A 446 -46.26 -21.76 2.78
N TYR A 447 -45.29 -22.33 2.04
CA TYR A 447 -45.09 -21.99 0.62
C TYR A 447 -46.27 -22.39 -0.27
N LYS A 448 -47.01 -23.45 0.09
CA LYS A 448 -48.27 -23.83 -0.57
C LYS A 448 -49.46 -22.95 -0.15
N GLN A 449 -49.39 -22.31 1.00
CA GLN A 449 -50.44 -21.43 1.54
C GLN A 449 -50.34 -20.02 0.93
N ASP A 450 -49.12 -19.48 0.76
CA ASP A 450 -48.87 -18.21 0.04
C ASP A 450 -49.29 -18.26 -1.44
N ARG A 451 -49.16 -19.41 -2.11
CA ARG A 451 -49.72 -19.58 -3.47
C ARG A 451 -51.24 -19.57 -3.51
N ARG A 452 -51.93 -19.93 -2.42
CA ARG A 452 -53.39 -19.87 -2.36
C ARG A 452 -53.87 -18.44 -2.12
N GLU A 453 -53.14 -17.63 -1.35
CA GLU A 453 -53.48 -16.22 -1.15
C GLU A 453 -53.15 -15.37 -2.38
N ALA A 454 -52.00 -15.60 -3.05
CA ALA A 454 -51.65 -14.92 -4.30
C ALA A 454 -52.57 -15.27 -5.50
N TRP A 455 -53.34 -16.36 -5.43
CA TRP A 455 -54.36 -16.71 -6.43
C TRP A 455 -55.77 -16.19 -6.10
N CYS A 456 -56.02 -15.73 -4.86
CA CYS A 456 -57.31 -15.18 -4.47
C CYS A 456 -57.42 -13.66 -4.74
N ASP A 457 -56.31 -12.92 -4.76
CA ASP A 457 -56.32 -11.47 -5.04
C ASP A 457 -56.24 -11.12 -6.54
N CYS A 458 -56.23 -12.12 -7.44
CA CYS A 458 -56.33 -11.89 -8.89
C CYS A 458 -57.75 -12.14 -9.44
N TYR A 459 -58.71 -12.48 -8.58
CA TYR A 459 -60.14 -12.65 -8.92
C TYR A 459 -61.04 -12.04 -7.83
N ARG A 460 -60.91 -10.73 -7.60
CA ARG A 460 -62.01 -9.86 -7.14
C ARG A 460 -61.75 -8.40 -7.48
#